data_AF-A0A0C2CLP2-F1
#
_entry.id   AF-A0A0C2CLP2-F1
#
_cell.length_a   1.000
_cell.length_b   1.000
_cell.length_c   1.000
_cell.angle_alpha   90.00
_cell.angle_beta   90.00
_cell.angle_gamma   90.00
#
_symmetry.space_group_name_H-M   'P 1'
#
loop_
_entity.id
_entity.type
_entity.pdbx_description
1 polymer ?
#
loop_
_entity_poly.entity_id
_entity_poly.type
_entity_poly.pdbx_seq_one_letter_code
_entity_poly.pdbx_strand_id
1 'polypeptide(L)'
;MIRMSFHIRKNSERFAGKFGIVAGGRWCCTFSELPEDLAAATRALDWAFNWTVSPIFGKSGDYPDGMKQRMKLLEDAEKQEIMPEFTEEEKLILKGSADFLGINYYLASEVRDGVGPSQMEADAHFDYLDDRWEKISGEGSWLRYAPEGLLHLLEYIKDNYDNVPVLISENGCADIVGEEVFNFIVCGFAGSE
;
A
#
# COMPACT_ATOMS: atom_id res chain seq x y z
N MET A 1 11.25 9.24 10.37
CA MET A 1 11.65 10.04 9.19
C MET A 1 10.50 10.84 8.57
N ILE A 2 9.23 10.41 8.70
CA ILE A 2 8.03 11.15 8.22
C ILE A 2 7.78 12.47 9.02
N ARG A 3 8.21 12.54 10.29
CA ARG A 3 7.91 13.65 11.23
C ARG A 3 8.37 15.06 10.82
N MET A 4 9.40 15.25 9.98
CA MET A 4 9.98 16.60 9.74
C MET A 4 9.64 17.25 8.39
N SER A 5 9.32 16.49 7.33
CA SER A 5 9.31 17.08 5.99
C SER A 5 8.03 17.83 5.63
N PHE A 6 6.87 17.45 6.18
CA PHE A 6 5.58 18.05 5.79
C PHE A 6 5.25 19.34 6.57
N HIS A 7 5.58 19.40 7.87
CA HIS A 7 5.21 20.53 8.73
C HIS A 7 5.97 21.83 8.40
N ILE A 8 7.23 21.73 7.96
CA ILE A 8 8.07 22.91 7.68
C ILE A 8 7.54 23.74 6.50
N ARG A 9 6.76 23.16 5.57
CA ARG A 9 6.51 23.79 4.26
C ARG A 9 5.10 24.31 4.00
N LYS A 10 4.06 23.83 4.70
CA LYS A 10 2.73 24.46 4.66
C LYS A 10 2.75 25.94 5.09
N ASN A 11 3.75 26.34 5.88
CA ASN A 11 3.93 27.71 6.35
C ASN A 11 4.83 28.59 5.45
N SER A 12 5.22 28.12 4.27
CA SER A 12 6.04 28.88 3.31
C SER A 12 5.16 29.34 2.13
N GLU A 13 4.70 30.59 2.16
CA GLU A 13 3.94 31.25 1.06
C GLU A 13 4.71 31.34 -0.29
N ARG A 14 5.98 30.89 -0.33
CA ARG A 14 6.89 31.10 -1.45
C ARG A 14 6.78 30.08 -2.60
N PHE A 15 6.07 28.97 -2.43
CA PHE A 15 6.00 27.91 -3.44
C PHE A 15 4.56 27.39 -3.60
N ALA A 16 3.92 27.68 -4.74
CA ALA A 16 2.58 27.24 -5.10
C ALA A 16 2.52 25.78 -5.65
N GLY A 17 3.50 24.94 -5.29
CA GLY A 17 3.55 23.54 -5.74
C GLY A 17 2.63 22.64 -4.91
N LYS A 18 2.22 21.50 -5.49
CA LYS A 18 1.58 20.41 -4.73
C LYS A 18 2.64 19.43 -4.23
N PHE A 19 2.44 18.91 -3.03
CA PHE A 19 3.34 17.96 -2.37
C PHE A 19 2.60 16.66 -2.09
N GLY A 20 3.19 15.54 -2.49
CA GLY A 20 2.62 14.22 -2.26
C GLY A 20 3.56 13.31 -1.49
N ILE A 21 3.04 12.16 -1.09
CA ILE A 21 3.82 11.01 -0.65
C ILE A 21 3.64 9.88 -1.66
N VAL A 22 4.70 9.09 -1.88
CA VAL A 22 4.63 7.89 -2.72
C VAL A 22 4.56 6.66 -1.83
N ALA A 23 3.60 5.77 -2.09
CA ALA A 23 3.45 4.48 -1.43
C ALA A 23 3.58 3.33 -2.45
N GLY A 24 4.08 2.18 -2.00
CA GLY A 24 4.03 0.95 -2.78
C GLY A 24 2.59 0.44 -2.88
N GLY A 25 2.07 0.27 -4.09
CA GLY A 25 0.68 -0.10 -4.32
C GLY A 25 0.48 -1.59 -4.57
N ARG A 26 0.75 -2.46 -3.59
CA ARG A 26 0.40 -3.88 -3.72
C ARG A 26 -1.08 -4.08 -3.44
N TRP A 27 -1.82 -4.69 -4.37
CA TRP A 27 -3.18 -5.16 -4.10
C TRP A 27 -3.15 -6.55 -3.47
N CYS A 28 -3.97 -6.77 -2.44
CA CYS A 28 -4.08 -8.06 -1.74
C CYS A 28 -5.51 -8.60 -1.93
N CYS A 29 -5.67 -9.64 -2.73
CA CYS A 29 -6.95 -10.33 -2.87
C CYS A 29 -7.00 -11.57 -1.98
N THR A 30 -8.21 -12.03 -1.67
CA THR A 30 -8.39 -13.25 -0.89
C THR A 30 -8.24 -14.50 -1.76
N PHE A 31 -7.71 -15.58 -1.17
CA PHE A 31 -7.61 -16.92 -1.76
C PHE A 31 -8.96 -17.63 -1.85
N SER A 32 -9.83 -17.43 -0.86
CA SER A 32 -11.13 -18.09 -0.79
C SER A 32 -12.20 -17.21 -0.16
N GLU A 33 -13.46 -17.64 -0.21
CA GLU A 33 -14.57 -16.92 0.45
C GLU A 33 -14.67 -17.21 1.95
N LEU A 34 -13.71 -17.93 2.53
CA LEU A 34 -13.68 -18.19 3.97
C LEU A 34 -13.47 -16.88 4.74
N PRO A 35 -14.21 -16.65 5.84
CA PRO A 35 -14.08 -15.43 6.64
C PRO A 35 -12.65 -15.13 7.11
N GLU A 36 -11.88 -16.16 7.43
CA GLU A 36 -10.49 -16.08 7.84
C GLU A 36 -9.58 -15.53 6.72
N ASP A 37 -9.75 -16.00 5.48
CA ASP A 37 -8.97 -15.56 4.32
C ASP A 37 -9.36 -14.13 3.89
N LEU A 38 -10.63 -13.75 4.04
CA LEU A 38 -11.09 -12.38 3.82
C LEU A 38 -10.46 -11.41 4.83
N ALA A 39 -10.42 -11.81 6.10
CA ALA A 39 -9.76 -11.04 7.14
C ALA A 39 -8.24 -10.98 6.92
N ALA A 40 -7.62 -12.06 6.43
CA ALA A 40 -6.19 -12.10 6.10
C ALA A 40 -5.83 -11.15 4.96
N ALA A 41 -6.63 -11.10 3.89
CA ALA A 41 -6.42 -10.15 2.80
C ALA A 41 -6.49 -8.68 3.27
N THR A 42 -7.40 -8.38 4.21
CA THR A 42 -7.49 -7.06 4.85
C THR A 42 -6.24 -6.73 5.65
N ARG A 43 -5.75 -7.67 6.49
CA ARG A 43 -4.51 -7.49 7.27
C ARG A 43 -3.29 -7.34 6.36
N ALA A 44 -3.21 -8.10 5.27
CA ALA A 44 -2.14 -7.96 4.30
C ALA A 44 -2.13 -6.59 3.65
N LEU A 45 -3.29 -6.05 3.26
CA LEU A 45 -3.40 -4.70 2.72
C LEU A 45 -3.02 -3.63 3.76
N ASP A 46 -3.35 -3.84 5.03
CA ASP A 46 -2.95 -2.95 6.11
C ASP A 46 -1.42 -2.82 6.22
N TRP A 47 -0.71 -3.94 6.24
CA TRP A 47 0.76 -3.96 6.32
C TRP A 47 1.46 -3.56 5.03
N ALA A 48 0.88 -3.87 3.86
CA ALA A 48 1.48 -3.57 2.58
C ALA A 48 1.30 -2.10 2.17
N PHE A 49 0.16 -1.50 2.52
CA PHE A 49 -0.26 -0.21 1.97
C PHE A 49 -0.81 0.74 3.06
N ASN A 50 -1.88 0.35 3.75
CA ASN A 50 -2.66 1.30 4.57
C ASN A 50 -1.87 1.88 5.75
N TRP A 51 -0.88 1.17 6.30
CA TRP A 51 -0.07 1.67 7.42
C TRP A 51 0.66 2.99 7.11
N THR A 52 0.97 3.27 5.85
CA THR A 52 1.59 4.53 5.42
C THR A 52 0.58 5.55 4.91
N VAL A 53 -0.55 5.09 4.37
CA VAL A 53 -1.57 5.94 3.71
C VAL A 53 -2.61 6.44 4.71
N SER A 54 -3.10 5.58 5.60
CA SER A 54 -4.15 5.91 6.58
C SER A 54 -3.78 7.04 7.54
N PRO A 55 -2.53 7.16 8.05
CA PRO A 55 -2.17 8.30 8.90
C PRO A 55 -2.25 9.65 8.17
N ILE A 56 -2.13 9.67 6.84
CA ILE A 56 -2.10 10.91 6.06
C ILE A 56 -3.47 11.21 5.44
N PHE A 57 -4.08 10.24 4.79
CA PHE A 57 -5.32 10.43 4.02
C PHE A 57 -6.56 9.84 4.71
N GLY A 58 -6.36 9.07 5.78
CA GLY A 58 -7.45 8.52 6.57
C GLY A 58 -8.09 9.55 7.51
N LYS A 59 -9.19 9.13 8.15
CA LYS A 59 -10.01 10.02 9.00
C LYS A 59 -9.39 10.26 10.38
N SER A 60 -8.57 9.34 10.89
CA SER A 60 -8.03 9.40 12.25
C SER A 60 -6.69 10.13 12.37
N GLY A 61 -5.89 10.20 11.29
CA GLY A 61 -4.50 10.63 11.39
C GLY A 61 -3.57 9.58 12.02
N ASP A 62 -4.03 8.33 12.12
CA ASP A 62 -3.38 7.25 12.86
C ASP A 62 -3.24 6.00 11.98
N TYR A 63 -2.54 4.98 12.47
CA TYR A 63 -2.45 3.67 11.82
C TYR A 63 -3.83 3.00 11.69
N PRO A 64 -4.00 2.04 10.75
CA PRO A 64 -5.23 1.26 10.63
C PRO A 64 -5.62 0.60 11.95
N ASP A 65 -6.91 0.61 12.30
CA ASP A 65 -7.38 0.05 13.56
C ASP A 65 -7.18 -1.48 13.62
N GLY A 66 -7.34 -2.18 12.50
CA GLY A 66 -7.06 -3.62 12.40
C GLY A 66 -5.58 -3.94 12.69
N MET A 67 -4.67 -3.14 12.14
CA MET A 67 -3.24 -3.23 12.43
C MET A 67 -2.93 -3.02 13.91
N LYS A 68 -3.44 -1.95 14.52
CA LYS A 68 -3.23 -1.69 15.96
C LYS A 68 -3.76 -2.82 16.84
N GLN A 69 -4.94 -3.36 16.54
CA GLN A 69 -5.51 -4.48 17.28
C GLN A 69 -4.63 -5.73 17.19
N ARG A 70 -4.13 -6.04 15.98
CA ARG A 70 -3.27 -7.21 15.79
C ARG A 70 -1.90 -7.04 16.46
N MET A 71 -1.28 -5.86 16.36
CA MET A 71 -0.03 -5.57 17.06
C MET A 71 -0.21 -5.67 18.57
N LYS A 72 -1.32 -5.18 19.11
CA LYS A 72 -1.60 -5.29 20.55
C LYS A 72 -1.61 -6.74 21.05
N LEU A 73 -2.18 -7.66 20.26
CA LEU A 73 -2.17 -9.10 20.58
C LEU A 73 -0.76 -9.68 20.59
N LEU A 74 0.12 -9.26 19.68
CA LEU A 74 1.52 -9.68 19.64
C LEU A 74 2.29 -9.14 20.84
N GLU A 75 2.16 -7.84 21.12
CA GLU A 75 2.83 -7.18 22.24
C GLU A 75 2.44 -7.80 23.59
N ASP A 76 1.17 -8.16 23.77
CA ASP A 76 0.69 -8.83 24.97
C ASP A 76 1.24 -10.27 25.09
N ALA A 77 1.43 -10.97 23.96
CA ALA A 77 2.01 -12.31 23.92
C ALA A 77 3.53 -12.30 24.18
N GLU A 78 4.25 -11.36 23.57
CA GLU A 78 5.70 -11.21 23.67
C GLU A 78 6.15 -10.39 24.89
N LYS A 79 5.21 -9.71 25.56
CA LYS A 79 5.46 -8.78 26.68
C LYS A 79 6.45 -7.69 26.32
N GLN A 80 6.33 -7.17 25.11
CA GLN A 80 7.20 -6.14 24.56
C GLN A 80 6.36 -5.17 23.74
N GLU A 81 6.62 -3.87 23.89
CA GLU A 81 6.04 -2.82 23.04
C GLU A 81 6.82 -2.76 21.71
N ILE A 82 6.10 -2.84 20.59
CA ILE A 82 6.67 -3.00 19.24
C ILE A 82 6.18 -1.87 18.33
N MET A 83 4.88 -1.53 18.40
CA MET A 83 4.25 -0.54 17.54
C MET A 83 4.29 0.84 18.18
N PRO A 84 4.98 1.84 17.59
CA PRO A 84 4.97 3.19 18.13
C PRO A 84 3.58 3.81 18.06
N GLU A 85 3.13 4.45 19.13
CA GLU A 85 1.89 5.22 19.15
C GLU A 85 2.12 6.67 18.71
N PHE A 86 1.21 7.21 17.91
CA PHE A 86 1.17 8.65 17.62
C PHE A 86 0.48 9.40 18.77
N THR A 87 1.08 10.51 19.18
CA THR A 87 0.38 11.45 20.08
C THR A 87 -0.76 12.16 19.34
N GLU A 88 -1.70 12.75 20.06
CA GLU A 88 -2.78 13.52 19.43
C GLU A 88 -2.26 14.67 18.56
N GLU A 89 -1.19 15.34 18.99
CA GLU A 89 -0.53 16.38 18.18
C GLU A 89 0.04 15.81 16.88
N GLU A 90 0.65 14.63 16.92
CA GLU A 90 1.21 13.97 15.74
C GLU A 90 0.12 13.54 14.76
N LYS A 91 -0.99 12.98 15.26
CA LYS A 91 -2.15 12.62 14.44
C LYS A 91 -2.71 13.85 13.71
N LEU A 92 -2.82 14.98 14.41
CA LEU A 92 -3.26 16.25 13.83
C LEU A 92 -2.31 16.75 12.74
N ILE A 93 -1.00 16.60 12.93
CA ILE A 93 0.01 17.03 11.94
C ILE A 93 0.02 16.13 10.71
N LEU A 94 -0.14 14.82 10.88
CA LEU A 94 -0.10 13.85 9.78
C LEU A 94 -1.35 13.92 8.89
N LYS A 95 -2.53 14.06 9.50
CA LYS A 95 -3.79 14.09 8.78
C LYS A 95 -3.85 15.25 7.77
N GLY A 96 -4.07 14.92 6.50
CA GLY A 96 -4.14 15.89 5.40
C GLY A 96 -2.82 16.62 5.15
N SER A 97 -1.68 16.01 5.49
CA SER A 97 -0.35 16.61 5.32
C SER A 97 0.18 16.57 3.89
N ALA A 98 -0.46 15.83 2.98
CA ALA A 98 -0.12 15.72 1.56
C ALA A 98 -1.32 16.06 0.67
N ASP A 99 -1.04 16.62 -0.51
CA ASP A 99 -2.02 17.09 -1.50
C ASP A 99 -2.46 15.99 -2.49
N PHE A 100 -1.62 14.96 -2.68
CA PHE A 100 -1.88 13.83 -3.57
C PHE A 100 -1.14 12.58 -3.10
N LEU A 101 -1.61 11.42 -3.53
CA LEU A 101 -1.00 10.11 -3.29
C LEU A 101 -0.31 9.62 -4.55
N GLY A 102 0.99 9.39 -4.47
CA GLY A 102 1.76 8.68 -5.49
C GLY A 102 1.68 7.17 -5.28
N ILE A 103 1.51 6.39 -6.35
CA ILE A 103 1.45 4.93 -6.31
C ILE A 103 2.55 4.33 -7.18
N ASN A 104 3.35 3.45 -6.58
CA ASN A 104 4.26 2.55 -7.27
C ASN A 104 3.63 1.17 -7.39
N TYR A 105 3.07 0.82 -8.54
CA TYR A 105 2.33 -0.43 -8.76
C TYR A 105 3.11 -1.41 -9.64
N TYR A 106 3.28 -2.64 -9.15
CA TYR A 106 4.03 -3.70 -9.85
C TYR A 106 3.45 -5.11 -9.71
N LEU A 107 2.56 -5.34 -8.73
CA LEU A 107 1.95 -6.65 -8.52
C LEU A 107 0.68 -6.58 -7.67
N ALA A 108 -0.10 -7.66 -7.78
CA ALA A 108 -1.07 -8.09 -6.77
C ALA A 108 -0.61 -9.39 -6.12
N SER A 109 -1.19 -9.73 -4.98
CA SER A 109 -0.93 -10.97 -4.26
C SER A 109 -2.23 -11.59 -3.77
N GLU A 110 -2.29 -12.91 -3.85
CA GLU A 110 -3.38 -13.68 -3.29
C GLU A 110 -2.98 -14.08 -1.87
N VAL A 111 -3.94 -13.98 -0.95
CA VAL A 111 -3.67 -14.05 0.48
C VAL A 111 -4.66 -15.01 1.13
N ARG A 112 -4.14 -15.84 2.03
CA ARG A 112 -4.94 -16.67 2.94
C ARG A 112 -4.53 -16.42 4.39
N ASP A 113 -5.36 -16.90 5.31
CA ASP A 113 -5.01 -16.95 6.73
C ASP A 113 -3.87 -17.95 6.95
N GLY A 114 -2.90 -17.56 7.77
CA GLY A 114 -1.73 -18.38 8.04
C GLY A 114 -0.54 -17.58 8.54
N VAL A 115 0.61 -18.25 8.59
CA VAL A 115 1.90 -17.66 8.98
C VAL A 115 2.85 -17.87 7.80
N GLY A 116 3.02 -16.84 6.99
CA GLY A 116 4.00 -16.82 5.91
C GLY A 116 5.44 -16.76 6.41
N PRO A 117 6.43 -16.87 5.50
CA PRO A 117 7.84 -16.99 5.86
C PRO A 117 8.48 -15.68 6.34
N SER A 118 7.89 -14.51 6.06
CA SER A 118 8.43 -13.23 6.51
C SER A 118 7.92 -12.81 7.90
N GLN A 119 8.67 -11.95 8.59
CA GLN A 119 8.23 -11.39 9.87
C GLN A 119 6.91 -10.61 9.72
N MET A 120 6.74 -9.88 8.61
CA MET A 120 5.50 -9.15 8.31
C MET A 120 4.30 -10.10 8.25
N GLU A 121 4.43 -11.20 7.52
CA GLU A 121 3.39 -12.22 7.40
C GLU A 121 3.06 -12.88 8.73
N ALA A 122 4.10 -13.21 9.53
CA ALA A 122 3.92 -13.80 10.84
C ALA A 122 3.24 -12.84 11.83
N ASP A 123 3.69 -11.59 11.88
CA ASP A 123 3.12 -10.56 12.75
C ASP A 123 1.66 -10.32 12.36
N ALA A 124 1.37 -10.10 11.07
CA ALA A 124 0.02 -9.81 10.60
C ALA A 124 -0.88 -11.05 10.49
N HIS A 125 -0.34 -12.27 10.66
CA HIS A 125 -1.03 -13.54 10.47
C HIS A 125 -1.67 -13.68 9.09
N PHE A 126 -0.88 -13.56 8.03
CA PHE A 126 -1.32 -13.94 6.69
C PHE A 126 -0.19 -14.65 5.95
N ASP A 127 -0.52 -15.27 4.81
CA ASP A 127 0.43 -15.96 3.94
C ASP A 127 0.20 -15.51 2.48
N TYR A 128 1.24 -15.01 1.81
CA TYR A 128 1.18 -14.68 0.39
C TYR A 128 1.32 -15.93 -0.47
N LEU A 129 0.41 -16.08 -1.43
CA LEU A 129 0.45 -17.13 -2.45
C LEU A 129 1.05 -16.60 -3.75
N ASP A 130 1.80 -17.45 -4.45
CA ASP A 130 2.61 -17.06 -5.61
C ASP A 130 2.14 -17.68 -6.95
N ASP A 131 0.91 -18.19 -7.03
CA ASP A 131 0.45 -19.03 -8.14
C ASP A 131 -0.62 -18.38 -9.03
N ARG A 132 -1.29 -17.32 -8.58
CA ARG A 132 -2.40 -16.70 -9.33
C ARG A 132 -1.99 -15.90 -10.57
N TRP A 133 -0.90 -15.14 -10.48
CA TRP A 133 -0.47 -14.24 -11.57
C TRP A 133 0.86 -14.66 -12.16
N GLU A 134 0.99 -14.49 -13.47
CA GLU A 134 2.22 -14.78 -14.21
C GLU A 134 3.38 -13.90 -13.73
N LYS A 135 4.55 -14.51 -13.56
CA LYS A 135 5.79 -13.80 -13.23
C LYS A 135 6.34 -13.12 -14.48
N ILE A 136 6.61 -11.81 -14.39
CA ILE A 136 7.24 -11.07 -15.49
C ILE A 136 8.76 -11.07 -15.28
N SER A 137 9.56 -11.21 -16.34
CA SER A 137 11.03 -11.24 -16.28
C SER A 137 11.62 -12.52 -15.65
N GLY A 138 10.96 -13.66 -15.84
CA GLY A 138 11.46 -14.99 -15.48
C GLY A 138 11.12 -15.45 -14.05
N GLU A 139 11.45 -16.71 -13.76
CA GLU A 139 10.97 -17.44 -12.56
C GLU A 139 11.40 -16.81 -11.22
N GLY A 140 12.57 -16.18 -11.19
CA GLY A 140 13.12 -15.52 -10.00
C GLY A 140 12.58 -14.12 -9.73
N SER A 141 11.70 -13.60 -10.60
CA SER A 141 11.17 -12.25 -10.48
C SER A 141 10.02 -12.15 -9.46
N TRP A 142 9.94 -11.02 -8.78
CA TRP A 142 8.84 -10.65 -7.89
C TRP A 142 7.71 -9.88 -8.60
N LEU A 143 7.92 -9.49 -9.86
CA LEU A 143 6.92 -8.78 -10.66
C LEU A 143 5.81 -9.73 -11.10
N ARG A 144 4.56 -9.29 -11.03
CA ARG A 144 3.39 -10.10 -11.45
C ARG A 144 2.57 -9.33 -12.48
N TYR A 145 2.14 -10.01 -13.55
CA TYR A 145 1.22 -9.44 -14.53
C TYR A 145 -0.20 -9.41 -13.96
N ALA A 146 -0.54 -8.31 -13.27
CA ALA A 146 -1.81 -8.15 -12.56
C ALA A 146 -2.44 -6.77 -12.82
N PRO A 147 -2.85 -6.42 -14.06
CA PRO A 147 -3.45 -5.13 -14.37
C PRO A 147 -4.76 -4.86 -13.60
N GLU A 148 -5.55 -5.90 -13.33
CA GLU A 148 -6.79 -5.81 -12.55
C GLU A 148 -6.55 -5.43 -11.09
N GLY A 149 -5.40 -5.82 -10.52
CA GLY A 149 -5.04 -5.42 -9.16
C GLY A 149 -4.82 -3.91 -9.03
N LEU A 150 -4.34 -3.24 -10.08
CA LEU A 150 -4.21 -1.78 -10.09
C LEU A 150 -5.59 -1.12 -10.08
N LEU A 151 -6.53 -1.64 -10.89
CA LEU A 151 -7.91 -1.15 -10.89
C LEU A 151 -8.52 -1.29 -9.50
N HIS A 152 -8.45 -2.47 -8.89
CA HIS A 152 -9.00 -2.69 -7.56
C HIS A 152 -8.36 -1.83 -6.47
N LEU A 153 -7.04 -1.61 -6.55
CA LEU A 153 -6.37 -0.67 -5.64
C LEU A 153 -6.88 0.75 -5.82
N LEU A 154 -7.07 1.22 -7.05
CA LEU A 154 -7.59 2.57 -7.32
C LEU A 154 -9.05 2.74 -6.88
N GLU A 155 -9.89 1.71 -7.09
CA GLU A 155 -11.27 1.67 -6.56
C GLU A 155 -11.27 1.69 -5.03
N TYR A 156 -10.40 0.89 -4.40
CA TYR A 156 -10.22 0.90 -2.95
C TYR A 156 -9.80 2.27 -2.43
N ILE A 157 -8.83 2.93 -3.07
CA ILE A 157 -8.39 4.27 -2.68
C ILE A 157 -9.52 5.28 -2.79
N LYS A 158 -10.26 5.23 -3.91
CA LYS A 158 -11.42 6.09 -4.15
C LYS A 158 -12.45 5.97 -3.02
N ASP A 159 -12.76 4.75 -2.61
CA ASP A 159 -13.82 4.47 -1.65
C ASP A 159 -13.40 4.69 -0.18
N ASN A 160 -12.10 4.58 0.13
CA ASN A 160 -11.60 4.63 1.53
C ASN A 160 -10.87 5.93 1.90
N TYR A 161 -10.38 6.70 0.92
CA TYR A 161 -9.56 7.90 1.14
C TYR A 161 -10.12 9.14 0.46
N ASP A 162 -11.44 9.31 0.51
CA ASP A 162 -12.19 10.47 0.01
C ASP A 162 -11.83 10.85 -1.44
N ASN A 163 -11.51 9.84 -2.27
CA ASN A 163 -11.07 10.01 -3.66
C ASN A 163 -9.94 11.05 -3.82
N VAL A 164 -8.93 10.96 -2.95
CA VAL A 164 -7.70 11.75 -3.05
C VAL A 164 -7.11 11.69 -4.48
N PRO A 165 -6.54 12.79 -5.02
CA PRO A 165 -5.85 12.73 -6.29
C PRO A 165 -4.71 11.71 -6.26
N VAL A 166 -4.72 10.78 -7.22
CA VAL A 166 -3.70 9.75 -7.37
C VAL A 166 -2.81 10.06 -8.57
N LEU A 167 -1.49 9.92 -8.40
CA LEU A 167 -0.50 9.92 -9.46
C LEU A 167 0.15 8.53 -9.51
N ILE A 168 0.12 7.86 -10.66
CA ILE A 168 0.95 6.66 -10.85
C ILE A 168 2.39 7.13 -11.02
N SER A 169 3.19 7.02 -9.95
CA SER A 169 4.58 7.47 -9.93
C SER A 169 5.52 6.43 -10.52
N GLU A 170 5.19 5.15 -10.37
CA GLU A 170 5.89 4.06 -11.05
C GLU A 170 4.91 2.94 -11.45
N ASN A 171 5.08 2.47 -12.68
CA ASN A 171 4.51 1.22 -13.16
C ASN A 171 5.35 0.77 -14.36
N GLY A 172 5.78 -0.48 -14.35
CA GLY A 172 6.62 -1.03 -15.41
C GLY A 172 7.00 -2.47 -15.14
N CYS A 173 7.87 -3.01 -16.00
CA CYS A 173 8.45 -4.32 -15.79
C CYS A 173 9.88 -4.37 -16.32
N ALA A 174 10.66 -5.33 -15.82
CA ALA A 174 11.95 -5.68 -16.40
C ALA A 174 11.73 -6.61 -17.61
N ASP A 175 12.65 -6.56 -18.58
CA ASP A 175 12.72 -7.49 -19.70
C ASP A 175 13.91 -8.44 -19.54
N ILE A 176 13.85 -9.58 -20.22
CA ILE A 176 14.99 -10.48 -20.39
C ILE A 176 15.61 -10.19 -21.75
N VAL A 177 16.92 -9.95 -21.77
CA VAL A 177 17.67 -9.71 -23.02
C VAL A 177 17.41 -10.86 -24.01
N GLY A 178 16.76 -10.56 -25.12
CA GLY A 178 16.47 -11.51 -26.19
C GLY A 178 15.03 -12.05 -26.23
N GLU A 179 14.17 -11.67 -25.29
CA GLU A 179 12.72 -11.95 -25.36
C GLU A 179 11.96 -10.75 -25.96
N GLU A 180 11.02 -11.01 -26.87
CA GLU A 180 10.11 -9.97 -27.36
C GLU A 180 9.05 -9.70 -26.29
N VAL A 181 8.95 -8.45 -25.83
CA VAL A 181 7.92 -8.06 -24.87
C VAL A 181 6.63 -7.74 -25.61
N PHE A 182 5.60 -8.55 -25.40
CA PHE A 182 4.25 -8.31 -25.93
C PHE A 182 3.35 -7.68 -24.85
N ASN A 183 2.35 -6.90 -25.29
CA ASN A 183 1.27 -6.34 -24.45
C ASN A 183 1.62 -5.21 -23.46
N PHE A 184 2.52 -4.28 -23.82
CA PHE A 184 2.58 -2.99 -23.11
C PHE A 184 1.37 -2.11 -23.46
N ILE A 185 0.58 -1.73 -22.46
CA ILE A 185 -0.32 -0.58 -22.56
C ILE A 185 0.44 0.61 -21.99
N VAL A 186 1.01 1.44 -22.87
CA VAL A 186 1.53 2.75 -22.46
C VAL A 186 0.34 3.70 -22.33
N CYS A 187 -0.12 3.94 -21.10
CA CYS A 187 -1.08 5.01 -20.83
C CYS A 187 -0.37 6.36 -21.01
N GLY A 188 -0.42 6.90 -22.23
CA GLY A 188 -0.03 8.29 -22.50
C GLY A 188 -1.08 9.26 -21.95
N PHE A 189 -0.63 10.38 -21.39
CA PHE A 189 -1.51 11.51 -21.08
C PHE A 189 -2.13 12.04 -22.38
N ALA A 190 -3.39 11.72 -22.64
CA ALA A 190 -4.21 12.48 -23.56
C ALA A 190 -4.65 13.75 -22.82
N GLY A 191 -3.83 14.81 -22.92
CA GLY A 191 -4.30 16.16 -22.60
C GLY A 191 -5.44 16.50 -23.54
N SER A 192 -6.65 16.63 -23.02
CA SER A 192 -7.75 17.26 -23.74
C SER A 192 -7.54 18.78 -23.68
N GLU A 193 -7.25 19.37 -24.85
CA GLU A 193 -7.45 20.81 -25.11
C GLU A 193 -8.94 21.19 -25.02
#